data_AF-A0A8J7HQW7-F1
#
_entry.id   AF-A0A8J7HQW7-F1
#
_cell.length_a   1.000
_cell.length_b   1.000
_cell.length_c   1.000
_cell.angle_alpha   90.00
_cell.angle_beta   90.00
_cell.angle_gamma   90.00
#
_symmetry.space_group_name_H-M   'P 1'
#
loop_
_entity.id
_entity.type
_entity.pdbx_description
1 polymer ?
#
loop_
_entity_poly.entity_id
_entity_poly.type
_entity_poly.pdbx_seq_one_letter_code
_entity_poly.pdbx_strand_id
1 'polypeptide(L)'
;MKGLARLLTVFSLLLGCWGWLGTTQTAQAAGFYSFALPQVPVLAIDRQNSADKKLATDFGKKIDLNNTNVRAFQQYPGLYPTLAKKIIKNAPYKSVEDVLNIEGLSDRQKQTLQANFDHFTVTDLEPAFNEGDDRFNNGIYR
;
A
#
# COMPACT_ATOMS: atom_id res chain seq x y z
N MET A 1 8.10 -75.92 32.26
CA MET A 1 7.26 -74.74 32.55
C MET A 1 8.05 -73.42 32.48
N LYS A 2 9.11 -73.20 33.30
CA LYS A 2 9.83 -71.91 33.37
C LYS A 2 10.60 -71.52 32.09
N GLY A 3 11.18 -72.48 31.38
CA GLY A 3 11.89 -72.23 30.11
C GLY A 3 10.95 -71.83 28.96
N LEU A 4 9.77 -72.46 28.88
CA LEU A 4 8.76 -72.15 27.87
C LEU A 4 8.19 -70.74 28.06
N ALA A 5 7.95 -70.33 29.31
CA ALA A 5 7.51 -68.98 29.64
C ALA A 5 8.54 -67.92 29.23
N ARG A 6 9.85 -68.18 29.45
CA ARG A 6 10.93 -67.28 29.02
C ARG A 6 11.03 -67.17 27.50
N LEU A 7 10.84 -68.29 26.80
CA LEU A 7 10.88 -68.32 25.34
C LEU A 7 9.69 -67.55 24.74
N LEU A 8 8.50 -67.68 25.32
CA LEU A 8 7.32 -66.89 24.96
C LEU A 8 7.54 -65.39 25.18
N THR A 9 8.14 -64.98 26.29
CA THR A 9 8.40 -63.56 26.57
C THR A 9 9.43 -62.94 25.62
N VAL A 10 10.48 -63.69 25.24
CA VAL A 10 11.47 -63.22 24.27
C VAL A 10 10.84 -63.15 22.88
N PHE A 11 10.02 -64.13 22.52
CA PHE A 11 9.33 -64.14 21.23
C PHE A 11 8.31 -63.00 21.11
N SER A 12 7.55 -62.70 22.17
CA SER A 12 6.64 -61.54 22.19
C SER A 12 7.38 -60.21 22.10
N LEU A 13 8.56 -60.10 22.72
CA LEU A 13 9.38 -58.90 22.64
C LEU A 13 9.90 -58.68 21.21
N LEU A 14 10.38 -59.74 20.55
CA LEU A 14 10.87 -59.68 19.17
C LEU A 14 9.76 -59.35 18.17
N LEU A 15 8.56 -59.91 18.34
CA LEU A 15 7.38 -59.55 17.52
C LEU A 15 6.95 -58.09 17.73
N GLY A 16 6.99 -57.60 18.98
CA GLY A 16 6.72 -56.19 19.28
C GLY A 16 7.74 -55.23 18.65
N CYS A 17 9.03 -55.62 18.66
CA CYS A 17 10.08 -54.84 18.00
C CYS A 17 9.95 -54.86 16.46
N TRP A 18 9.49 -55.95 15.86
CA TRP A 18 9.26 -56.00 14.40
C TRP A 18 8.07 -55.15 13.95
N GLY A 19 7.01 -55.05 14.76
CA GLY A 19 5.84 -54.22 14.45
C GLY A 19 6.12 -52.71 14.47
N TRP A 20 7.06 -52.25 15.30
CA TRP A 20 7.34 -50.81 15.48
C TRP A 20 8.43 -50.28 14.52
N LEU A 21 9.29 -51.15 14.00
CA LEU A 21 10.36 -50.78 13.06
C LEU A 21 9.96 -50.92 11.58
N GLY A 22 8.81 -51.54 11.27
CA GLY A 22 8.41 -51.91 9.92
C GLY A 22 7.42 -50.99 9.20
N THR A 23 6.85 -50.00 9.88
CA THR A 23 6.00 -49.01 9.21
C THR A 23 6.74 -47.69 9.15
N THR A 24 7.55 -47.49 8.11
CA THR A 24 7.78 -46.12 7.67
C THR A 24 6.42 -45.59 7.27
N GLN A 25 5.79 -44.78 8.12
CA GLN A 25 4.68 -43.95 7.65
C GLN A 25 5.24 -43.18 6.46
N THR A 26 4.85 -43.58 5.25
CA THR A 26 5.09 -42.74 4.08
C THR A 26 4.31 -41.47 4.37
N ALA A 27 5.00 -40.43 4.80
CA ALA A 27 4.42 -39.12 4.97
C ALA A 27 3.84 -38.73 3.61
N GLN A 28 2.52 -38.85 3.47
CA GLN A 28 1.85 -38.30 2.32
C GLN A 28 1.90 -36.79 2.50
N ALA A 29 2.85 -36.15 1.81
CA ALA A 29 2.77 -34.74 1.57
C ALA A 29 1.52 -34.53 0.71
N ALA A 30 0.43 -34.06 1.32
CA ALA A 30 -0.70 -33.55 0.59
C ALA A 30 -0.17 -32.37 -0.24
N GLY A 31 0.11 -32.62 -1.52
CA GLY A 31 0.55 -31.57 -2.42
C GLY A 31 -0.53 -30.51 -2.51
N PHE A 32 -0.13 -29.23 -2.46
CA PHE A 32 -1.02 -28.08 -2.63
C PHE A 32 -1.79 -28.08 -3.98
N TYR A 33 -1.52 -29.04 -4.86
CA TYR A 33 -2.09 -29.21 -6.19
C TYR A 33 -3.56 -29.66 -6.22
N SER A 34 -4.14 -30.09 -5.09
CA SER A 34 -5.53 -30.56 -5.04
C SER A 34 -6.56 -29.46 -4.75
N PHE A 35 -6.13 -28.22 -4.46
CA PHE A 35 -7.04 -27.08 -4.33
C PHE A 35 -7.12 -26.34 -5.67
N ALA A 36 -7.88 -26.90 -6.62
CA ALA A 36 -8.36 -26.15 -7.78
C ALA A 36 -9.54 -25.25 -7.35
N LEU A 37 -9.27 -24.28 -6.47
CA LEU A 37 -10.17 -23.15 -6.32
C LEU A 37 -9.99 -22.28 -7.56
N PRO A 38 -11.05 -21.85 -8.26
CA PRO A 38 -10.91 -20.77 -9.21
C PRO A 38 -10.29 -19.61 -8.44
N GLN A 39 -9.04 -19.27 -8.78
CA GLN A 39 -8.34 -18.14 -8.22
C GLN A 39 -8.99 -16.88 -8.80
N VAL A 40 -10.19 -16.55 -8.32
CA VAL A 40 -10.77 -15.24 -8.55
C VAL A 40 -9.86 -14.26 -7.80
N PRO A 41 -9.27 -13.26 -8.48
CA PRO A 41 -8.26 -12.37 -7.90
C PRO A 41 -8.92 -11.31 -6.99
N VAL A 42 -9.85 -11.73 -6.13
CA VAL A 42 -10.49 -10.85 -5.14
C VAL A 42 -9.43 -10.27 -4.19
N LEU A 43 -8.37 -11.05 -3.89
CA LEU A 43 -7.23 -10.60 -3.08
C LEU A 43 -6.25 -9.65 -3.80
N ALA A 44 -6.39 -9.46 -5.12
CA ALA A 44 -5.52 -8.56 -5.87
C ALA A 44 -5.99 -7.10 -5.78
N ILE A 45 -7.30 -6.87 -5.64
CA ILE A 45 -7.88 -5.54 -5.50
C ILE A 45 -7.51 -4.93 -4.13
N ASP A 46 -7.48 -5.74 -3.06
CA ASP A 46 -7.11 -5.30 -1.71
C ASP A 46 -5.60 -5.12 -1.51
N ARG A 47 -4.75 -5.57 -2.44
CA ARG A 47 -3.28 -5.49 -2.34
C ARG A 47 -2.63 -4.60 -3.39
N GLN A 48 -3.37 -3.62 -3.92
CA GLN A 48 -2.78 -2.62 -4.81
C GLN A 48 -1.95 -1.61 -4.01
N ASN A 49 -0.79 -1.21 -4.54
CA ASN A 49 0.01 -0.13 -3.97
C ASN A 49 -0.84 1.16 -3.91
N SER A 50 -0.89 1.82 -2.74
CA SER A 50 -1.73 3.00 -2.54
C SER A 50 -1.32 4.16 -3.44
N ALA A 51 -0.03 4.33 -3.73
CA ALA A 51 0.48 5.34 -4.65
C ALA A 51 -0.01 5.08 -6.08
N ASP A 52 0.06 3.84 -6.57
CA ASP A 52 -0.44 3.48 -7.90
C ASP A 52 -1.95 3.67 -8.01
N LYS A 53 -2.69 3.28 -6.96
CA LYS A 53 -4.13 3.53 -6.86
C LYS A 53 -4.44 5.02 -6.93
N LYS A 54 -3.64 5.86 -6.25
CA LYS A 54 -3.80 7.32 -6.25
C LYS A 54 -3.49 7.93 -7.61
N LEU A 55 -2.45 7.45 -8.29
CA LEU A 55 -2.08 7.89 -9.64
C LEU A 55 -3.19 7.63 -10.67
N ALA A 56 -4.04 6.62 -10.46
CA ALA A 56 -5.21 6.38 -11.31
C ALA A 56 -6.37 7.38 -11.10
N THR A 57 -6.34 8.17 -10.01
CA THR A 57 -7.35 9.20 -9.71
C THR A 57 -7.01 10.53 -10.41
N ASP A 58 -7.75 11.60 -10.11
CA ASP A 58 -7.45 12.93 -10.62
C ASP A 58 -6.11 13.49 -10.13
N PHE A 59 -5.55 12.94 -9.04
CA PHE A 59 -4.17 13.22 -8.59
C PHE A 59 -3.13 12.98 -9.68
N GLY A 60 -3.29 11.93 -10.51
CA GLY A 60 -2.37 11.64 -11.61
C GLY A 60 -2.55 12.53 -12.84
N LYS A 61 -3.57 13.40 -12.87
CA LYS A 61 -3.95 14.20 -14.04
C LYS A 61 -3.78 15.70 -13.82
N LYS A 62 -3.95 16.17 -12.58
CA LYS A 62 -3.97 17.58 -12.18
C LYS A 62 -3.09 17.81 -10.96
N ILE A 63 -2.81 19.07 -10.64
CA ILE A 63 -2.19 19.39 -9.35
C ILE A 63 -3.24 19.18 -8.26
N ASP A 64 -3.03 18.16 -7.44
CA ASP A 64 -3.81 17.93 -6.24
C ASP A 64 -3.30 18.81 -5.10
N LEU A 65 -4.16 19.73 -4.66
CA LEU A 65 -3.82 20.70 -3.62
C LEU A 65 -3.50 20.04 -2.28
N ASN A 66 -3.94 18.81 -2.05
CA ASN A 66 -3.70 18.04 -0.83
C ASN A 66 -2.47 17.14 -0.89
N ASN A 67 -2.03 16.72 -2.08
CA ASN A 67 -1.06 15.61 -2.21
C ASN A 67 0.14 15.93 -3.10
N THR A 68 0.00 16.80 -4.11
CA THR A 68 1.08 17.00 -5.09
C THR A 68 2.27 17.77 -4.48
N ASN A 69 3.48 17.38 -4.89
CA ASN A 69 4.74 18.03 -4.54
C ASN A 69 4.83 19.48 -5.07
N VAL A 70 5.47 20.34 -4.30
CA VAL A 70 5.64 21.79 -4.54
C VAL A 70 6.22 22.12 -5.91
N ARG A 71 7.05 21.25 -6.50
CA ARG A 71 7.68 21.50 -7.79
C ARG A 71 6.65 21.51 -8.93
N ALA A 72 5.55 20.76 -8.83
CA ALA A 72 4.53 20.74 -9.88
C ALA A 72 3.93 22.13 -10.14
N PHE A 73 3.87 22.98 -9.11
CA PHE A 73 3.38 24.36 -9.25
C PHE A 73 4.29 25.24 -10.13
N GLN A 74 5.51 24.81 -10.48
CA GLN A 74 6.36 25.51 -11.44
C GLN A 74 5.80 25.45 -12.87
N GLN A 75 4.92 24.50 -13.17
CA GLN A 75 4.30 24.35 -14.48
C GLN A 75 3.42 25.55 -14.87
N TYR A 76 2.86 26.26 -13.88
CA TYR A 76 1.92 27.35 -14.12
C TYR A 76 2.48 28.70 -13.61
N PRO A 77 2.63 29.71 -14.49
CA PRO A 77 3.23 30.99 -14.14
C PRO A 77 2.54 31.68 -12.95
N GLY A 78 3.35 32.14 -12.00
CA GLY A 78 2.88 32.88 -10.82
C GLY A 78 2.46 32.03 -9.62
N LEU A 79 2.42 30.69 -9.75
CA LEU A 79 2.13 29.82 -8.60
C LEU A 79 3.36 29.55 -7.71
N TYR A 80 4.52 29.31 -8.31
CA TYR A 80 5.77 29.06 -7.57
C TYR A 80 6.60 30.35 -7.39
N PRO A 81 7.25 30.58 -6.23
CA PRO A 81 7.24 29.76 -5.01
C PRO A 81 6.16 30.17 -4.00
N THR A 82 5.66 31.40 -4.06
CA THR A 82 4.89 32.02 -2.96
C THR A 82 3.50 31.39 -2.76
N LEU A 83 2.72 31.25 -3.84
CA LEU A 83 1.39 30.64 -3.75
C LEU A 83 1.52 29.15 -3.43
N ALA A 84 2.45 28.43 -4.06
CA ALA A 84 2.72 27.02 -3.78
C ALA A 84 3.01 26.78 -2.28
N LYS A 85 3.88 27.61 -1.67
CA LYS A 85 4.16 27.55 -0.22
C LYS A 85 2.90 27.78 0.62
N LYS A 86 2.07 28.77 0.26
CA LYS A 86 0.80 29.05 0.97
C LYS A 86 -0.17 27.87 0.84
N ILE A 87 -0.32 27.32 -0.36
CA ILE A 87 -1.21 26.20 -0.64
C ILE A 87 -0.82 24.98 0.20
N ILE A 88 0.46 24.60 0.20
CA ILE A 88 0.91 23.41 0.94
C ILE A 88 0.76 23.60 2.45
N LYS A 89 1.09 24.79 2.97
CA LYS A 89 0.98 25.06 4.42
C LYS A 89 -0.45 25.10 4.97
N ASN A 90 -1.43 25.37 4.11
CA ASN A 90 -2.84 25.47 4.50
C ASN A 90 -3.67 24.26 4.05
N ALA A 91 -3.05 23.26 3.43
CA ALA A 91 -3.70 21.98 3.15
C ALA A 91 -4.00 21.22 4.47
N PRO A 92 -5.04 20.38 4.53
CA PRO A 92 -5.89 19.94 3.41
C PRO A 92 -7.10 20.85 3.14
N TYR A 93 -7.58 20.80 1.90
CA TYR A 93 -8.80 21.44 1.40
C TYR A 93 -9.90 20.40 1.17
N LYS A 94 -11.18 20.83 1.20
CA LYS A 94 -12.33 19.97 0.86
C LYS A 94 -12.75 20.14 -0.60
N SER A 95 -12.55 21.34 -1.14
CA SER A 95 -12.85 21.72 -2.51
C SER A 95 -11.70 22.57 -3.08
N VAL A 96 -11.64 22.73 -4.40
CA VAL A 96 -10.59 23.56 -5.04
C VAL A 96 -10.76 25.01 -4.62
N GLU A 97 -12.00 25.48 -4.48
CA GLU A 97 -12.38 26.84 -4.14
C GLU A 97 -11.89 27.26 -2.75
N ASP A 98 -11.75 26.32 -1.81
CA ASP A 98 -11.27 26.57 -0.46
C ASP A 98 -9.87 27.20 -0.43
N VAL A 99 -9.08 27.03 -1.50
CA VAL A 99 -7.76 27.66 -1.64
C VAL A 99 -7.81 29.18 -1.59
N LEU A 100 -8.96 29.78 -1.92
CA LEU A 100 -9.17 31.24 -1.85
C LEU A 100 -9.37 31.76 -0.43
N ASN A 101 -9.64 30.86 0.53
CA ASN A 101 -9.86 31.19 1.93
C ASN A 101 -8.55 31.31 2.73
N ILE A 102 -7.38 31.07 2.09
CA ILE A 102 -6.09 31.25 2.73
C ILE A 102 -5.93 32.71 3.19
N GLU A 103 -5.57 32.89 4.47
CA GLU A 103 -5.39 34.21 5.06
C GLU A 103 -4.24 34.99 4.38
N GLY A 104 -4.46 36.30 4.18
CA GLY A 104 -3.46 37.20 3.62
C GLY A 104 -3.17 36.99 2.13
N LEU A 105 -4.09 36.38 1.36
CA LEU A 105 -4.03 36.42 -0.10
C LEU A 105 -4.37 37.82 -0.62
N SER A 106 -3.53 38.36 -1.51
CA SER A 106 -3.87 39.57 -2.27
C SER A 106 -4.91 39.27 -3.35
N ASP A 107 -5.60 40.30 -3.86
CA ASP A 107 -6.55 40.14 -4.96
C ASP A 107 -5.88 39.55 -6.21
N ARG A 108 -4.66 39.98 -6.50
CA ARG A 108 -3.86 39.43 -7.60
C ARG A 108 -3.56 37.94 -7.41
N GLN A 109 -3.30 37.52 -6.16
CA GLN A 109 -3.07 36.12 -5.81
C GLN A 109 -4.34 35.28 -5.99
N LYS A 110 -5.50 35.78 -5.55
CA LYS A 110 -6.80 35.13 -5.76
C LYS A 110 -7.12 34.97 -7.25
N GLN A 111 -6.91 36.02 -8.04
CA GLN A 111 -7.07 35.97 -9.50
C GLN A 111 -6.16 34.92 -10.14
N THR A 112 -4.88 34.83 -9.73
CA THR A 112 -3.98 33.78 -10.24
C THR A 112 -4.50 32.38 -9.88
N LEU A 113 -4.97 32.17 -8.64
CA LEU A 113 -5.53 30.88 -8.23
C LEU A 113 -6.75 30.51 -9.07
N GLN A 114 -7.72 31.43 -9.19
CA GLN A 114 -8.94 31.24 -9.98
C GLN A 114 -8.65 30.92 -11.44
N ALA A 115 -7.69 31.61 -12.06
CA ALA A 115 -7.27 31.36 -13.44
C ALA A 115 -6.65 29.97 -13.66
N ASN A 116 -6.33 29.23 -12.60
CA ASN A 116 -5.74 27.89 -12.66
C ASN A 116 -6.63 26.80 -12.05
N PHE A 117 -7.90 27.09 -11.72
CA PHE A 117 -8.82 26.09 -11.13
C PHE A 117 -8.96 24.84 -12.01
N ASP A 118 -8.94 25.00 -13.32
CA ASP A 118 -9.04 23.89 -14.28
C ASP A 118 -7.86 22.91 -14.15
N HIS A 119 -6.72 23.37 -13.63
CA HIS A 119 -5.50 22.60 -13.42
C HIS A 119 -5.41 21.99 -12.02
N PHE A 120 -6.35 22.31 -11.13
CA PHE A 120 -6.38 21.83 -9.77
C PHE A 120 -7.40 20.70 -9.57
N THR A 121 -7.12 19.89 -8.57
CA THR A 121 -8.06 18.94 -8.00
C THR A 121 -7.85 18.86 -6.49
N VAL A 122 -8.78 18.22 -5.80
CA VAL A 122 -8.69 17.90 -4.39
C VAL A 122 -9.12 16.46 -4.25
N THR A 123 -8.23 15.64 -3.70
CA THR A 123 -8.58 14.28 -3.30
C THR A 123 -8.20 14.06 -1.83
N ASP A 124 -8.64 12.94 -1.26
CA ASP A 124 -8.30 12.58 0.12
C ASP A 124 -6.80 12.61 0.35
N LEU A 125 -6.37 12.95 1.57
CA LEU A 125 -4.96 12.97 1.91
C LEU A 125 -4.39 11.54 1.83
N GLU A 126 -3.31 11.37 1.08
CA GLU A 126 -2.61 10.10 0.90
C GLU A 126 -1.26 10.13 1.63
N PRO A 127 -1.04 9.33 2.68
CA PRO A 127 0.21 9.30 3.45
C PRO A 127 1.44 9.10 2.58
N ALA A 128 1.35 8.27 1.54
CA ALA A 128 2.44 7.98 0.61
C ALA A 128 3.01 9.21 -0.15
N PHE A 129 2.30 10.34 -0.15
CA PHE A 129 2.77 11.60 -0.76
C PHE A 129 2.91 12.76 0.24
N ASN A 130 2.51 12.56 1.50
CA ASN A 130 2.45 13.62 2.51
C ASN A 130 3.42 13.44 3.66
N GLU A 131 3.75 12.20 4.02
CA GLU A 131 4.73 11.94 5.08
C GLU A 131 6.15 12.27 4.61
N GLY A 132 7.08 12.40 5.56
CA GLY A 132 8.50 12.67 5.24
C GLY A 132 8.79 14.05 4.63
N ASP A 133 7.84 14.99 4.68
CA ASP A 133 7.91 16.27 3.96
C ASP A 133 8.06 16.10 2.43
N ASP A 134 7.56 14.99 1.87
CA ASP A 134 7.66 14.66 0.45
C ASP A 134 6.97 15.70 -0.45
N ARG A 135 5.99 16.44 0.09
CA ARG A 135 5.39 17.59 -0.60
C ARG A 135 6.37 18.74 -0.80
N PHE A 136 7.39 18.90 0.04
CA PHE A 136 8.46 19.87 -0.15
C PHE A 136 9.63 19.28 -0.93
N ASN A 137 10.02 18.05 -0.62
CA ASN A 137 11.13 17.37 -1.24
C ASN A 137 10.90 15.86 -1.36
N ASN A 138 10.54 15.40 -2.55
CA ASN A 138 10.32 13.98 -2.83
C ASN A 138 11.57 13.25 -3.34
N GLY A 139 12.77 13.80 -3.16
CA GLY A 139 14.03 13.17 -3.56
C GLY A 139 14.28 13.10 -5.07
N ILE A 140 13.40 13.66 -5.91
CA ILE A 140 13.57 13.68 -7.36
C ILE A 140 14.32 14.95 -7.75
N TYR A 141 15.40 14.83 -8.51
CA TYR A 141 16.18 15.94 -9.05
C TYR A 141 16.63 15.61 -10.49
N ARG A 142 17.30 16.55 -11.16
CA ARG A 142 17.93 16.34 -12.48
C ARG A 142 19.43 16.16 -12.31
#